data_AF-A0A963QWT3-F1
#
_entry.id   AF-A0A963QWT3-F1
#
_cell.length_a   1.000
_cell.length_b   1.000
_cell.length_c   1.000
_cell.angle_alpha   90.00
_cell.angle_beta   90.00
_cell.angle_gamma   90.00
#
_symmetry.space_group_name_H-M   'P 1'
#
loop_
_entity.id
_entity.type
_entity.pdbx_description
1 polymer ?
#
loop_
_entity_poly.entity_id
_entity_poly.type
_entity_poly.pdbx_seq_one_letter_code
_entity_poly.pdbx_strand_id
1 'polypeptide(L)'
;MAAFEDEILAELEQASVDCVDGVHLLLEELETQDPGLNDRCGLLATRHEVFALRIPGCARSKLVVSMDLEAAPPRPCAVHGLVASTARPCEAGRRRATTQFGLIDPVWEPAC
;
A
#
# COMPACT_ATOMS: atom_id res chain seq x y z
N MET A 1 0.08 14.95 -8.83
CA MET A 1 -0.56 14.17 -7.74
C MET A 1 -1.89 13.58 -8.19
N ALA A 2 -2.78 14.34 -8.86
CA ALA A 2 -4.06 13.82 -9.39
C ALA A 2 -3.97 12.53 -10.24
N ALA A 3 -2.96 12.39 -11.11
CA ALA A 3 -2.84 11.22 -11.99
C ALA A 3 -2.73 9.87 -11.25
N PHE A 4 -2.09 9.82 -10.07
CA PHE A 4 -1.98 8.56 -9.31
C PHE A 4 -3.27 8.21 -8.57
N GLU A 5 -3.97 9.22 -8.07
CA GLU A 5 -5.28 9.02 -7.44
C GLU A 5 -6.30 8.52 -8.47
N ASP A 6 -6.26 9.06 -9.69
CA ASP A 6 -7.08 8.61 -10.83
C ASP A 6 -6.76 7.16 -11.23
N GLU A 7 -5.48 6.77 -11.25
CA GLU A 7 -5.05 5.39 -11.52
C GLU A 7 -5.55 4.41 -10.46
N ILE A 8 -5.44 4.76 -9.18
CA ILE A 8 -5.94 3.93 -8.07
C ILE A 8 -7.46 3.82 -8.13
N LEU A 9 -8.15 4.92 -8.43
CA LEU A 9 -9.60 4.91 -8.58
C LEU A 9 -10.03 3.99 -9.73
N ALA A 10 -9.37 4.07 -10.88
CA ALA A 10 -9.63 3.19 -12.02
C ALA A 10 -9.38 1.70 -11.69
N GLU A 11 -8.40 1.38 -10.85
CA GLU A 11 -8.18 0.01 -10.35
C GLU A 11 -9.32 -0.47 -9.46
N LEU A 12 -9.80 0.38 -8.56
CA LEU A 12 -10.90 0.06 -7.66
C LEU A 12 -12.22 -0.10 -8.42
N GLU A 13 -12.49 0.72 -9.43
CA GLU A 13 -13.67 0.61 -10.30
C GLU A 13 -13.73 -0.72 -11.07
N GLN A 14 -12.57 -1.32 -11.36
CA GLN A 14 -12.47 -2.63 -12.02
C GLN A 14 -12.51 -3.80 -11.02
N ALA A 15 -12.41 -3.54 -9.72
CA ALA A 15 -12.47 -4.55 -8.69
C ALA A 15 -13.92 -5.01 -8.43
N SER A 16 -14.09 -6.20 -7.87
CA SER A 16 -15.41 -6.65 -7.42
C SER A 16 -15.89 -5.82 -6.23
N VAL A 17 -17.21 -5.73 -6.04
CA VAL A 17 -17.82 -5.04 -4.89
C VAL A 17 -17.22 -5.54 -3.57
N ASP A 18 -17.11 -6.86 -3.38
CA ASP A 18 -16.49 -7.45 -2.19
C ASP A 18 -15.03 -6.99 -1.96
N CYS A 19 -14.28 -6.71 -3.03
CA CYS A 19 -12.92 -6.19 -2.92
C CYS A 19 -12.91 -4.72 -2.51
N VAL A 20 -13.81 -3.92 -3.06
CA VAL A 20 -13.94 -2.50 -2.71
C VAL A 20 -14.37 -2.35 -1.26
N ASP A 21 -15.38 -3.11 -0.82
CA ASP A 21 -15.84 -3.13 0.58
C ASP A 21 -14.71 -3.56 1.52
N GLY A 22 -13.96 -4.59 1.14
CA GLY A 22 -12.78 -5.04 1.89
C GLY A 22 -11.68 -3.98 2.00
N VAL A 23 -11.45 -3.19 0.94
CA VAL A 23 -10.50 -2.06 0.98
C VAL A 23 -11.00 -0.98 1.92
N HIS A 24 -12.28 -0.61 1.87
CA HIS A 24 -12.85 0.41 2.75
C HIS A 24 -12.68 0.05 4.23
N LEU A 25 -13.02 -1.18 4.62
CA LEU A 25 -12.83 -1.67 5.98
C LEU A 25 -11.37 -1.55 6.44
N LEU A 26 -10.44 -1.89 5.56
CA LEU A 26 -9.01 -1.84 5.85
C LEU A 26 -8.53 -0.39 6.04
N LEU A 27 -8.99 0.54 5.22
CA LEU A 27 -8.63 1.95 5.35
C LEU A 27 -9.16 2.55 6.65
N GLU A 28 -10.38 2.21 7.06
CA GLU A 28 -10.94 2.63 8.36
C GLU A 28 -10.10 2.10 9.53
N GLU A 29 -9.65 0.85 9.48
CA GLU A 29 -8.75 0.29 10.51
C GLU A 29 -7.42 1.07 10.58
N LEU A 30 -6.84 1.42 9.42
CA LEU A 30 -5.57 2.14 9.31
C LEU A 30 -5.62 3.58 9.83
N GLU A 31 -6.81 4.18 9.99
CA GLU A 31 -6.94 5.49 10.64
C GLU A 31 -6.62 5.46 12.13
N THR A 32 -6.74 4.28 12.76
CA THR A 32 -6.60 4.13 14.22
C THR A 32 -5.51 3.15 14.63
N GLN A 33 -5.07 2.27 13.72
CA GLN A 33 -4.09 1.22 13.99
C GLN A 33 -3.07 1.10 12.87
N ASP A 34 -1.78 1.01 13.23
CA ASP A 34 -0.75 0.70 12.25
C ASP A 34 -0.91 -0.74 11.72
N PRO A 35 -0.51 -1.02 10.46
CA PRO A 35 -0.49 -2.36 9.92
C PRO A 35 0.37 -3.34 10.74
N GLY A 36 -0.01 -4.62 10.69
CA GLY A 36 0.75 -5.70 11.33
C GLY A 36 2.13 -5.93 10.69
N LEU A 37 3.11 -6.32 11.52
CA LEU A 37 4.48 -6.61 11.07
C LEU A 37 4.57 -7.73 10.02
N ASN A 38 3.61 -8.65 9.98
CA ASN A 38 3.59 -9.76 9.00
C ASN A 38 3.26 -9.31 7.58
N ASP A 39 2.64 -8.14 7.42
CA ASP A 39 2.31 -7.59 6.11
C ASP A 39 3.33 -6.55 5.64
N ARG A 40 4.36 -6.29 6.46
CA ARG A 40 5.47 -5.40 6.18
C ARG A 40 6.33 -5.96 5.05
N CYS A 41 6.60 -5.11 4.07
CA CYS A 41 7.43 -5.45 2.92
C CYS A 41 8.86 -4.91 3.05
N GLY A 42 9.04 -3.74 3.65
CA GLY A 42 10.35 -3.13 3.83
C GLY A 42 10.30 -1.61 3.93
N LEU A 43 11.47 -1.00 4.17
CA LEU A 43 11.65 0.43 4.32
C LEU A 43 12.21 1.03 3.01
N LEU A 44 11.51 2.03 2.49
CA LEU A 44 11.84 2.76 1.27
C LEU A 44 12.39 4.14 1.62
N ALA A 45 13.53 4.49 1.02
CA ALA A 45 14.21 5.77 1.20
C ALA A 45 14.39 6.15 2.68
N THR A 46 14.65 5.16 3.54
CA THR A 46 14.80 5.32 5.00
C THR A 46 13.65 6.03 5.72
N ARG A 47 12.48 6.14 5.08
CA ARG A 47 11.37 6.98 5.54
C ARG A 47 10.01 6.31 5.43
N HIS A 48 9.74 5.65 4.31
CA HIS A 48 8.41 5.10 4.03
C HIS A 48 8.40 3.60 4.24
N GLU A 49 7.69 3.14 5.26
CA GLU A 49 7.52 1.71 5.48
C GLU A 49 6.38 1.20 4.59
N VAL A 50 6.69 0.27 3.68
CA VAL A 50 5.75 -0.26 2.69
C VAL A 50 5.14 -1.56 3.20
N PHE A 51 3.83 -1.72 2.99
CA PHE A 51 3.05 -2.90 3.38
C PHE A 51 2.25 -3.45 2.21
N ALA A 52 1.99 -4.76 2.23
CA ALA A 52 1.09 -5.42 1.29
C ALA A 52 0.03 -6.22 2.06
N LEU A 53 -1.11 -5.56 2.28
CA LEU A 53 -2.18 -5.98 3.18
C LEU A 53 -3.14 -6.95 2.49
N ARG A 54 -3.57 -7.98 3.20
CA ARG A 54 -4.63 -8.88 2.73
C ARG A 54 -5.97 -8.15 2.84
N ILE A 55 -6.71 -8.09 1.74
CA ILE A 55 -8.03 -7.47 1.70
C ILE A 55 -9.09 -8.49 2.12
N PRO A 56 -9.91 -8.23 3.17
CA PRO A 56 -11.05 -9.07 3.52
C PRO A 56 -11.98 -9.28 2.33
N GLY A 57 -12.47 -10.50 2.11
CA GLY A 57 -13.34 -10.81 0.95
C GLY A 57 -12.64 -10.84 -0.42
N CYS A 58 -11.36 -10.47 -0.51
CA CYS A 58 -10.66 -10.28 -1.77
C CYS A 58 -9.30 -11.00 -1.81
N ALA A 59 -9.34 -12.33 -1.94
CA ALA A 59 -8.14 -13.17 -1.84
C ALA A 59 -7.12 -12.98 -3.00
N ARG A 60 -7.58 -12.51 -4.16
CA ARG A 60 -6.76 -12.40 -5.38
C ARG A 60 -5.89 -11.15 -5.43
N SER A 61 -6.19 -10.17 -4.58
CA SER A 61 -5.48 -8.89 -4.56
C SER A 61 -5.02 -8.56 -3.16
N LYS A 62 -3.97 -7.76 -3.09
CA LYS A 62 -3.49 -7.11 -1.88
C LYS A 62 -3.55 -5.60 -2.06
N LEU A 63 -3.83 -4.90 -0.98
CA LEU A 63 -3.75 -3.44 -0.93
C LEU A 63 -2.32 -3.07 -0.56
N VAL A 64 -1.68 -2.24 -1.39
CA VAL A 64 -0.36 -1.70 -1.05
C VAL A 64 -0.55 -0.33 -0.42
N VAL A 65 0.06 -0.15 0.74
CA VAL A 65 0.13 1.14 1.44
C VAL A 65 1.55 1.42 1.91
N SER A 66 1.85 2.67 2.25
CA SER A 66 3.03 3.00 3.03
C SER A 66 2.72 3.98 4.14
N MET A 67 3.54 3.91 5.20
CA MET A 67 3.51 4.85 6.32
C MET A 67 4.77 5.70 6.33
N ASP A 68 4.62 7.01 6.53
CA ASP A 68 5.74 7.91 6.75
C ASP A 68 6.22 7.81 8.22
N LEU A 69 7.42 7.28 8.43
CA LEU A 69 8.02 7.11 9.76
C LEU A 69 8.53 8.42 10.38
N GLU A 70 8.71 9.47 9.58
CA GLU A 70 9.13 10.79 10.07
C GLU A 70 7.94 11.67 10.49
N ALA A 71 6.71 11.27 10.15
CA ALA A 71 5.51 11.99 10.54
C ALA A 71 5.14 11.75 12.01
N ALA A 72 4.62 12.78 12.68
CA ALA A 72 4.06 12.64 14.02
C ALA A 72 2.77 11.80 13.98
N PRO A 73 2.50 10.95 14.98
CA PRO A 73 1.24 10.23 15.05
C PRO A 73 0.01 11.16 15.07
N PRO A 74 -1.10 10.79 14.41
CA PRO A 74 -1.25 9.59 13.59
C PRO A 74 -0.44 9.71 12.29
N ARG A 75 0.30 8.65 11.94
CA ARG A 75 1.11 8.64 10.72
C ARG A 75 0.18 8.59 9.51
N PRO A 76 0.36 9.45 8.50
CA PRO A 76 -0.44 9.38 7.28
C PRO A 76 -0.10 8.09 6.54
N CYS A 77 -1.14 7.31 6.20
CA CYS A 77 -1.03 6.20 5.27
C CYS A 77 -1.20 6.69 3.83
N ALA A 78 -0.24 6.40 2.97
CA ALA A 78 -0.36 6.61 1.53
C ALA A 78 -0.82 5.30 0.87
N VAL A 79 -1.90 5.36 0.07
CA VAL A 79 -2.38 4.22 -0.71
C VAL A 79 -1.66 4.19 -2.06
N HIS A 80 -1.21 3.01 -2.46
CA HIS A 80 -0.51 2.76 -3.74
C HIS A 80 -1.34 1.89 -4.71
N GLY A 81 -2.54 1.47 -4.30
CA GLY A 81 -3.48 0.71 -5.11
C GLY A 81 -3.41 -0.80 -4.91
N LEU A 82 -4.00 -1.53 -5.86
CA LEU A 82 -4.17 -2.98 -5.78
C LEU A 82 -3.06 -3.71 -6.54
N VAL A 83 -2.54 -4.79 -5.95
CA VAL A 83 -1.60 -5.69 -6.62
C VAL A 83 -2.11 -7.11 -6.54
N ALA A 84 -1.94 -7.88 -7.61
CA ALA A 84 -2.31 -9.29 -7.60
C ALA A 84 -1.48 -10.05 -6.56
N SER A 85 -2.12 -10.92 -5.77
CA SER A 85 -1.47 -11.71 -4.72
C SER A 85 -0.35 -12.61 -5.26
N THR A 86 -0.42 -13.01 -6.54
CA THR A 86 0.60 -13.82 -7.22
C THR A 86 1.79 -13.02 -7.76
N ALA A 87 1.69 -11.68 -7.82
CA ALA A 87 2.65 -10.83 -8.52
C ALA A 87 3.80 -10.33 -7.63
N ARG A 88 4.22 -11.12 -6.63
CA ARG A 88 5.21 -10.72 -5.60
C ARG A 88 4.86 -9.34 -5.00
N PRO A 89 3.79 -9.26 -4.19
CA PRO A 89 3.18 -8.00 -3.76
C PRO A 89 4.14 -6.96 -3.19
N CYS A 90 5.17 -7.37 -2.46
CA CYS A 90 6.17 -6.45 -1.90
C CYS A 90 7.07 -5.80 -2.96
N GLU A 91 7.48 -6.52 -4.00
CA GLU A 91 8.27 -5.94 -5.08
C GLU A 91 7.40 -4.99 -5.93
N ALA A 92 6.16 -5.38 -6.22
CA ALA A 92 5.20 -4.54 -6.90
C ALA A 92 4.91 -3.26 -6.09
N GLY A 93 4.70 -3.41 -4.78
CA GLY A 93 4.45 -2.30 -3.87
C GLY A 93 5.62 -1.33 -3.78
N ARG A 94 6.86 -1.83 -3.66
CA ARG A 94 8.08 -1.00 -3.72
C ARG A 94 8.11 -0.15 -4.98
N ARG A 95 7.85 -0.74 -6.16
CA ARG A 95 7.88 -0.04 -7.45
C ARG A 95 6.80 1.04 -7.52
N ARG A 96 5.58 0.74 -7.07
CA ARG A 96 4.48 1.71 -7.03
C ARG A 96 4.79 2.88 -6.10
N ALA A 97 5.22 2.59 -4.88
CA ALA A 97 5.63 3.62 -3.92
C ALA A 97 6.78 4.49 -4.46
N THR A 98 7.82 3.88 -5.05
CA THR A 98 8.93 4.61 -5.71
C THR A 98 8.41 5.57 -6.77
N THR A 99 7.49 5.11 -7.63
CA THR A 99 6.95 5.90 -8.73
C THR A 99 6.06 7.03 -8.21
N GLN A 100 5.16 6.74 -7.27
CA GLN A 100 4.22 7.71 -6.70
C GLN A 100 4.93 8.82 -5.92
N PHE A 101 6.01 8.49 -5.22
CA PHE A 101 6.85 9.48 -4.53
C PHE A 101 7.87 10.16 -5.44
N GLY A 102 7.95 9.79 -6.74
CA GLY A 102 8.89 10.38 -7.68
C GLY A 102 10.37 10.15 -7.32
N LEU A 103 10.66 9.04 -6.64
CA LEU A 103 12.01 8.72 -6.16
C LEU A 103 12.85 8.12 -7.29
N ILE A 104 14.11 8.55 -7.38
CA ILE A 104 15.08 8.03 -8.35
C ILE A 104 16.10 7.18 -7.60
N ASP A 105 16.17 5.89 -7.96
CA ASP A 105 17.06 4.89 -7.37
C ASP A 105 17.11 4.92 -5.83
N PRO A 106 15.94 4.84 -5.14
CA PRO A 106 15.91 4.93 -3.69
C PRO A 106 16.51 3.69 -3.03
N VAL A 107 17.10 3.90 -1.86
CA VAL A 107 17.47 2.80 -0.96
C VAL A 107 16.23 1.98 -0.60
N TRP A 108 16.38 0.65 -0.62
CA TRP A 108 15.35 -0.30 -0.25
C TRP A 108 15.89 -1.33 0.73
N GLU A 109 15.28 -1.41 1.90
CA GLU A 109 15.60 -2.36 2.95
C GLU A 109 14.43 -3.34 3.12
N PRO A 110 14.48 -4.54 2.52
CA PRO A 110 13.37 -5.51 2.62
C PRO A 110 13.17 -5.97 4.06
N ALA A 111 11.91 -6.25 4.42
CA ALA A 111 11.59 -6.92 5.68
C ALA A 111 12.07 -8.38 5.65
N CYS A 112 12.62 -8.84 6.78
CA CYS A 112 13.12 -10.20 6.98
C CYS A 112 11.99 -11.21 7.23
#